data_AF-A0A1W2BFR2-F1
#
_entry.id   AF-A0A1W2BFR2-F1
#
_cell.length_a   1.000
_cell.length_b   1.000
_cell.length_c   1.000
_cell.angle_alpha   90.00
_cell.angle_beta   90.00
_cell.angle_gamma   90.00
#
_symmetry.space_group_name_H-M   'P 1'
#
loop_
_entity.id
_entity.type
_entity.pdbx_description
1 polymer ?
#
loop_
_entity_poly.entity_id
_entity_poly.type
_entity_poly.pdbx_seq_one_letter_code
_entity_poly.pdbx_strand_id
1 'polypeptide(L)'
;MKFAQIQEVPLSDYIPSAKFRTVMEADKDTPHGFPEIPVVIELGKEAKYKNADFVPGIYKDSKYIYGFVSKSGRLSGMSNEKDKDGNELVILLNQWDMERFLMIFHEADGTEEQQYFVTREEIAALLKGCRHPNVPV
;
A
#
# COMPACT_ATOMS: atom_id res chain seq x y z
N MET A 1 -3.96 -14.78 -23.78
CA MET A 1 -3.70 -14.55 -22.34
C MET A 1 -5.04 -14.51 -21.63
N LYS A 2 -5.29 -15.42 -20.68
CA LYS A 2 -6.52 -15.41 -19.87
C LYS A 2 -6.33 -14.32 -18.82
N PHE A 3 -6.90 -13.14 -19.03
CA PHE A 3 -7.20 -12.25 -17.91
C PHE A 3 -8.28 -12.97 -17.10
N ALA A 4 -7.86 -13.81 -16.15
CA ALA A 4 -8.74 -14.29 -15.10
C ALA A 4 -9.41 -13.06 -14.49
N GLN A 5 -10.72 -13.14 -14.22
CA GLN A 5 -11.52 -12.02 -13.71
C GLN A 5 -10.86 -11.43 -12.46
N ILE A 6 -10.11 -10.33 -12.62
CA ILE A 6 -9.49 -9.62 -11.50
C ILE A 6 -10.64 -9.11 -10.65
N GLN A 7 -10.68 -9.57 -9.41
CA GLN A 7 -11.76 -9.23 -8.49
C GLN A 7 -11.55 -7.83 -7.94
N GLU A 8 -12.65 -7.08 -7.80
CA GLU A 8 -12.68 -5.87 -6.99
C GLU A 8 -12.84 -6.24 -5.50
N VAL A 9 -11.96 -5.71 -4.66
CA VAL A 9 -11.94 -5.98 -3.22
C VAL A 9 -11.84 -4.68 -2.44
N PRO A 10 -12.40 -4.62 -1.22
CA PRO A 10 -12.18 -3.47 -0.37
C PRO A 10 -10.70 -3.32 -0.02
N LEU A 11 -10.10 -2.15 -0.24
CA LEU A 11 -8.69 -1.92 0.15
C LEU A 11 -8.49 -2.12 1.66
N SER A 12 -9.50 -1.78 2.45
CA SER A 12 -9.52 -1.95 3.90
C SER A 12 -9.45 -3.41 4.36
N ASP A 13 -9.76 -4.39 3.50
CA ASP A 13 -9.58 -5.81 3.84
C ASP A 13 -8.09 -6.16 4.02
N TYR A 14 -7.22 -5.38 3.38
CA TYR A 14 -5.76 -5.53 3.41
C TYR A 14 -5.13 -4.41 4.24
N ILE A 15 -5.35 -3.14 3.90
CA ILE A 15 -4.73 -1.99 4.57
C ILE A 15 -5.80 -1.08 5.16
N PRO A 16 -6.28 -1.34 6.39
CA PRO A 16 -7.18 -0.42 7.07
C PRO A 16 -6.44 0.89 7.43
N SER A 17 -7.03 2.04 7.09
CA SER A 17 -6.44 3.36 7.36
C SER A 17 -6.09 3.57 8.84
N ALA A 18 -6.99 3.20 9.74
CA ALA A 18 -6.80 3.30 11.19
C ALA A 18 -5.65 2.42 11.74
N LYS A 19 -5.17 1.46 10.95
CA LYS A 19 -4.09 0.53 11.30
C LYS A 19 -2.83 0.74 10.48
N PHE A 20 -2.81 1.77 9.63
CA PHE A 20 -1.68 2.14 8.81
C PHE A 20 -1.10 3.46 9.32
N ARG A 21 0.22 3.51 9.45
CA ARG A 21 0.96 4.75 9.71
C ARG A 21 2.04 4.89 8.65
N THR A 22 2.18 6.08 8.10
CA THR A 22 3.27 6.35 7.15
C THR A 22 4.53 6.75 7.90
N VAL A 23 5.68 6.54 7.28
CA VAL A 23 6.97 7.03 7.77
C VAL A 23 7.77 7.66 6.63
N MET A 24 8.85 8.36 6.99
CA MET A 24 9.78 8.85 5.98
C MET A 24 10.62 7.68 5.46
N GLU A 25 11.16 7.81 4.24
CA GLU A 25 12.05 6.80 3.67
C GLU A 25 13.25 6.50 4.58
N ALA A 26 13.81 7.52 5.23
CA ALA A 26 14.89 7.38 6.20
C ALA A 26 14.53 6.53 7.43
N ASP A 27 13.24 6.39 7.73
CA ASP A 27 12.71 5.67 8.89
C ASP A 27 12.13 4.30 8.53
N LYS A 28 12.21 3.87 7.25
CA LYS A 28 11.57 2.62 6.80
C LYS A 28 12.09 1.37 7.52
N ASP A 29 13.37 1.39 7.93
CA ASP A 29 14.05 0.29 8.62
C ASP A 29 14.02 0.46 10.16
N THR A 30 13.27 1.43 10.68
CA THR A 30 13.17 1.64 12.14
C THR A 30 12.36 0.52 12.80
N PRO A 31 12.65 0.19 14.08
CA PRO A 31 11.87 -0.78 14.82
C PRO A 31 10.38 -0.40 14.82
N HIS A 32 9.54 -1.32 14.36
CA HIS A 32 8.10 -1.17 14.37
C HIS A 32 7.48 -1.91 15.56
N GLY A 33 6.26 -1.56 15.94
CA GLY A 33 5.55 -2.28 17.00
C GLY A 33 5.26 -3.72 16.56
N PHE A 34 5.14 -4.65 17.50
CA PHE A 34 4.48 -5.94 17.22
C PHE A 34 2.96 -5.74 17.38
N PRO A 35 2.10 -6.09 16.41
CA PRO A 35 2.33 -6.91 15.21
C PRO A 35 2.31 -6.08 13.90
N GLU A 36 2.99 -4.94 13.85
CA GLU A 36 3.16 -4.18 12.61
C GLU A 36 4.13 -4.88 11.65
N ILE A 37 3.91 -4.68 10.35
CA ILE A 37 4.83 -5.08 9.27
C ILE A 37 5.16 -3.88 8.38
N PRO A 38 6.38 -3.80 7.81
CA PRO A 38 6.75 -2.77 6.86
C PRO A 38 6.00 -2.94 5.53
N VAL A 39 5.56 -1.82 4.95
CA VAL A 39 4.84 -1.74 3.67
C VAL A 39 5.40 -0.61 2.81
N VAL A 40 5.74 -0.90 1.56
CA VAL A 40 5.88 0.12 0.51
C VAL A 40 4.63 0.14 -0.36
N ILE A 41 4.05 1.31 -0.55
CA ILE A 41 3.11 1.55 -1.64
C ILE A 41 3.87 2.25 -2.76
N GLU A 42 4.08 1.58 -3.89
CA GLU A 42 4.61 2.17 -5.11
C GLU A 42 3.46 2.76 -5.93
N LEU A 43 3.53 4.05 -6.20
CA LEU A 43 2.64 4.73 -7.13
C LEU A 43 3.21 4.55 -8.55
N GLY A 44 2.43 3.92 -9.44
CA GLY A 44 2.88 3.58 -10.79
C GLY A 44 3.46 4.76 -11.58
N LYS A 45 4.51 4.51 -12.38
CA LYS A 45 5.26 5.54 -13.14
C LYS A 45 4.42 6.32 -14.17
N GLU A 46 3.44 5.66 -14.78
CA GLU A 46 2.55 6.23 -15.81
C GLU A 46 1.41 7.06 -15.21
N ALA A 47 1.30 7.00 -13.90
CA ALA A 47 0.12 7.41 -13.26
C ALA A 47 0.19 8.92 -13.05
N LYS A 48 -0.80 9.63 -13.59
CA LYS A 48 -0.85 11.10 -13.69
C LYS A 48 -1.03 11.78 -12.32
N TYR A 49 -0.62 11.12 -11.24
CA TYR A 49 -0.88 11.44 -9.83
C TYR A 49 -0.04 12.57 -9.27
N LYS A 50 0.98 13.06 -9.98
CA LYS A 50 1.73 14.25 -9.57
C LYS A 50 0.83 15.48 -9.34
N ASN A 51 -0.44 15.45 -9.77
CA ASN A 51 -1.43 16.49 -9.49
C ASN A 51 -2.83 15.94 -9.15
N ALA A 52 -2.97 14.67 -8.73
CA ALA A 52 -4.30 14.13 -8.45
C ALA A 52 -4.79 14.52 -7.04
N ASP A 53 -5.96 15.15 -6.95
CA ASP A 53 -6.54 15.73 -5.71
C ASP A 53 -6.78 14.73 -4.56
N PHE A 54 -6.58 13.44 -4.81
CA PHE A 54 -6.78 12.39 -3.84
C PHE A 54 -5.51 12.00 -3.09
N VAL A 55 -4.32 12.32 -3.63
CA VAL A 55 -3.04 12.12 -2.96
C VAL A 55 -2.77 13.33 -2.08
N PRO A 56 -2.59 13.17 -0.75
CA PRO A 56 -2.21 14.26 0.13
C PRO A 56 -0.96 15.00 -0.38
N GLY A 57 -0.92 16.33 -0.23
CA GLY A 57 0.18 17.16 -0.78
C GLY A 57 1.58 16.73 -0.36
N ILE A 58 1.70 16.12 0.82
CA ILE A 58 2.94 15.52 1.35
C ILE A 58 3.51 14.38 0.51
N TYR A 59 2.70 13.75 -0.34
CA TYR A 59 3.11 12.65 -1.24
C TYR A 59 3.08 13.04 -2.71
N LYS A 60 2.84 14.32 -3.04
CA LYS A 60 2.59 14.78 -4.41
C LYS A 60 3.74 14.45 -5.37
N ASP A 61 4.98 14.45 -4.88
CA ASP A 61 6.18 14.14 -5.66
C ASP A 61 6.79 12.76 -5.31
N SER A 62 6.14 12.02 -4.42
CA SER A 62 6.62 10.72 -3.94
C SER A 62 6.27 9.62 -4.94
N LYS A 63 7.28 8.84 -5.34
CA LYS A 63 7.07 7.57 -6.06
C LYS A 63 6.65 6.44 -5.11
N TYR A 64 7.10 6.53 -3.86
CA TYR A 64 6.94 5.53 -2.83
C TYR A 64 6.34 6.15 -1.58
N ILE A 65 5.40 5.44 -0.96
CA ILE A 65 4.89 5.76 0.37
C ILE A 65 5.28 4.61 1.28
N TYR A 66 6.14 4.92 2.25
CA TYR A 66 6.60 3.96 3.25
C TYR A 66 5.70 4.01 4.47
N GLY A 67 5.45 2.87 5.08
CA GLY A 67 4.65 2.81 6.29
C GLY A 67 4.68 1.47 6.97
N PHE A 68 3.94 1.40 8.06
CA PHE A 68 3.74 0.20 8.85
C PHE A 68 2.25 -0.06 8.98
N VAL A 69 1.83 -1.30 8.74
CA VAL A 69 0.44 -1.74 8.92
C VAL A 69 0.37 -2.78 10.02
N SER A 70 -0.59 -2.64 10.94
CA SER A 70 -0.86 -3.70 11.91
C SER A 70 -1.46 -4.92 11.20
N LYS A 71 -0.77 -6.05 11.27
CA LYS A 71 -1.18 -7.30 10.63
C LYS A 71 -2.56 -7.75 11.14
N SER A 72 -3.57 -7.62 10.29
CA SER A 72 -4.96 -8.00 10.59
C SER A 72 -5.76 -8.23 9.31
N GLY A 73 -6.95 -8.82 9.42
CA GLY A 73 -7.79 -9.06 8.24
C GLY A 73 -7.15 -10.05 7.27
N ARG A 74 -7.14 -9.74 5.97
CA ARG A 74 -6.55 -10.62 4.96
C ARG A 74 -5.02 -10.64 4.99
N LEU A 75 -4.37 -9.56 5.47
CA LEU A 75 -2.91 -9.53 5.62
C LEU A 75 -2.37 -10.55 6.62
N SER A 76 -3.15 -10.99 7.62
CA SER A 76 -2.67 -12.03 8.53
C SER A 76 -2.50 -13.38 7.85
N GLY A 77 -3.24 -13.64 6.76
CA GLY A 77 -3.14 -14.86 5.96
C GLY A 77 -2.07 -14.82 4.87
N MET A 78 -1.52 -13.65 4.55
CA MET A 78 -0.43 -13.47 3.57
C MET A 78 0.96 -13.67 4.19
N SER A 79 1.00 -14.16 5.44
CA SER A 79 2.23 -14.47 6.17
C SER A 79 2.86 -15.74 5.63
N ASN A 80 3.91 -15.60 4.83
CA ASN A 80 4.80 -16.71 4.56
C ASN A 80 5.74 -16.93 5.76
N GLU A 81 6.19 -18.17 5.98
CA GLU A 81 7.14 -18.54 7.04
C GLU A 81 8.47 -17.73 6.98
N LYS A 82 8.70 -17.01 5.87
CA LYS A 82 9.78 -16.05 5.60
C LYS A 82 9.59 -14.66 6.22
N ASP A 83 8.45 -14.36 6.85
CA ASP A 83 8.24 -13.14 7.66
C ASP A 83 9.27 -13.00 8.80
N LYS A 84 9.99 -14.09 9.12
CA LYS A 84 11.11 -14.10 10.07
C LYS A 84 12.30 -13.24 9.65
N ASP A 85 12.44 -12.94 8.35
CA ASP A 85 13.57 -12.17 7.81
C ASP A 85 13.29 -10.67 7.67
N GLY A 86 12.13 -10.17 8.12
CA GLY A 86 11.82 -8.73 8.10
C GLY A 86 11.53 -8.18 6.70
N ASN A 87 11.02 -9.02 5.80
CA ASN A 87 10.71 -8.61 4.44
C ASN A 87 9.53 -7.63 4.37
N GLU A 88 9.70 -6.60 3.54
CA GLU A 88 8.73 -5.53 3.31
C GLU A 88 7.64 -5.97 2.32
N LEU A 89 6.38 -5.69 2.65
CA LEU A 89 5.27 -5.91 1.72
C LEU A 89 5.25 -4.80 0.69
N VAL A 90 5.50 -5.12 -0.58
CA VAL A 90 5.47 -4.14 -1.66
C VAL A 90 4.12 -4.20 -2.38
N ILE A 91 3.44 -3.06 -2.45
CA ILE A 91 2.12 -2.91 -3.06
C ILE A 91 2.25 -1.91 -4.19
N LEU A 92 2.07 -2.38 -5.42
CA LEU A 92 2.07 -1.53 -6.60
C LEU A 92 0.64 -1.11 -6.92
N LEU A 93 0.41 0.20 -7.06
CA LEU A 93 -0.86 0.79 -7.47
C LEU A 93 -0.73 1.39 -8.87
N ASN A 94 -1.28 0.70 -9.86
CA ASN A 94 -1.33 1.15 -11.25
C ASN A 94 -2.72 1.63 -11.62
N GLN A 95 -2.83 2.80 -12.27
CA GLN A 95 -4.11 3.25 -12.80
C GLN A 95 -4.64 2.25 -13.82
N TRP A 96 -5.88 1.81 -13.65
CA TRP A 96 -6.58 1.07 -14.69
C TRP A 96 -7.51 1.98 -15.49
N ASP A 97 -8.34 2.76 -14.78
CA ASP A 97 -9.21 3.78 -15.35
C ASP A 97 -9.37 4.98 -14.40
N MET A 98 -10.38 5.82 -14.61
CA MET A 98 -10.59 7.03 -13.79
C MET A 98 -10.94 6.73 -12.33
N GLU A 99 -11.60 5.60 -12.08
CA GLU A 99 -12.17 5.23 -10.79
C GLU A 99 -11.41 4.05 -10.14
N ARG A 100 -10.71 3.24 -10.93
CA ARG A 100 -10.11 1.98 -10.47
C ARG A 100 -8.61 1.90 -10.69
N PHE A 101 -7.98 1.22 -9.73
CA PHE A 101 -6.56 0.94 -9.69
C PHE A 101 -6.35 -0.56 -9.63
N LEU A 102 -5.39 -1.04 -10.41
CA LEU A 102 -4.86 -2.37 -10.27
C LEU A 102 -3.84 -2.37 -9.13
N MET A 103 -4.20 -3.03 -8.02
CA MET A 103 -3.34 -3.29 -6.88
C MET A 103 -2.64 -4.64 -7.06
N ILE A 104 -1.31 -4.63 -6.99
CA ILE A 104 -0.48 -5.83 -7.14
C ILE A 104 0.38 -6.00 -5.89
N PHE A 105 0.33 -7.17 -5.28
CA PHE A 105 1.23 -7.54 -4.19
C PHE A 105 2.48 -8.21 -4.77
N HIS A 106 3.64 -7.67 -4.46
CA HIS A 106 4.94 -8.27 -4.76
C HIS A 106 5.52 -8.89 -3.49
N GLU A 107 5.91 -10.16 -3.57
CA GLU A 107 6.75 -10.76 -2.55
C GLU A 107 8.21 -10.29 -2.70
N ALA A 108 8.99 -10.48 -1.62
CA ALA A 108 10.40 -10.10 -1.57
C ALA A 108 11.28 -10.84 -2.61
N ASP A 109 10.81 -11.95 -3.19
CA ASP A 109 11.49 -12.65 -4.28
C ASP A 109 11.09 -12.16 -5.68
N GLY A 110 10.24 -11.12 -5.76
CA GLY A 110 9.81 -10.50 -7.01
C GLY A 110 8.72 -11.28 -7.74
N THR A 111 8.16 -12.34 -7.16
CA THR A 111 6.99 -13.02 -7.72
C THR A 111 5.71 -12.20 -7.47
N GLU A 112 4.91 -12.03 -8.53
CA GLU A 112 3.58 -11.40 -8.45
C GLU A 112 2.59 -12.42 -7.91
N GLU A 113 2.15 -12.25 -6.67
CA GLU A 113 1.34 -13.29 -6.04
C GLU A 113 -0.16 -12.99 -6.08
N GLN A 114 -0.60 -11.72 -6.08
CA GLN A 114 -2.03 -11.39 -6.10
C GLN A 114 -2.31 -10.04 -6.77
N GLN A 115 -3.39 -9.99 -7.56
CA GLN A 115 -3.85 -8.79 -8.26
C GLN A 115 -5.33 -8.54 -7.96
N TYR A 116 -5.67 -7.30 -7.62
CA TYR A 116 -7.05 -6.89 -7.32
C TYR A 116 -7.35 -5.52 -7.90
N PHE A 117 -8.63 -5.24 -8.15
CA PHE A 117 -9.10 -3.88 -8.33
C PHE A 117 -9.46 -3.25 -6.99
N VAL A 118 -9.04 -2.01 -6.80
CA VAL A 118 -9.45 -1.13 -5.70
C VAL A 118 -9.85 0.23 -6.28
N THR A 119 -10.70 0.95 -5.56
CA THR A 119 -11.20 2.25 -6.05
C THR A 119 -10.27 3.40 -5.69
N ARG A 120 -10.37 4.50 -6.45
CA ARG A 120 -9.69 5.77 -6.16
C ARG A 120 -10.10 6.31 -4.79
N GLU A 121 -11.38 6.23 -4.45
CA GLU A 121 -11.94 6.69 -3.19
C GLU A 121 -11.32 5.98 -2.00
N GLU A 122 -11.09 4.67 -2.11
CA GLU A 122 -10.47 3.88 -1.06
C GLU A 122 -9.00 4.24 -0.86
N ILE A 123 -8.25 4.45 -1.95
CA ILE A 123 -6.86 4.93 -1.86
C ILE A 123 -6.84 6.31 -1.20
N ALA A 124 -7.75 7.20 -1.60
CA ALA A 124 -7.89 8.52 -0.98
C ALA A 124 -8.19 8.42 0.51
N ALA A 125 -9.13 7.55 0.89
CA ALA A 125 -9.53 7.33 2.27
C ALA A 125 -8.41 6.72 3.11
N LEU A 126 -7.61 5.81 2.52
CA LEU A 126 -6.41 5.28 3.14
C LEU A 126 -5.41 6.40 3.43
N LEU A 127 -5.02 7.15 2.39
CA LEU A 127 -3.96 8.16 2.50
C LEU A 127 -4.37 9.39 3.31
N LYS A 128 -5.66 9.73 3.38
CA LYS A 128 -6.15 10.85 4.21
C LYS A 128 -6.49 10.44 5.63
N GLY A 129 -6.84 9.16 5.83
CA GLY A 129 -7.30 8.64 7.13
C GLY A 129 -6.22 7.92 7.93
N CYS A 130 -5.06 7.63 7.33
CA CYS A 130 -3.96 7.01 8.05
C CYS A 130 -3.20 8.02 8.91
N ARG A 131 -2.39 7.50 9.84
CA ARG A 131 -1.58 8.36 10.71
C ARG A 131 -0.32 8.80 9.98
N HIS A 132 0.01 10.09 10.06
CA HIS A 132 1.25 10.65 9.51
C HIS A 132 2.14 11.24 10.63
N PRO A 133 2.81 10.41 11.47
CA PRO A 133 3.55 10.89 12.63
C PRO A 133 4.69 11.87 12.31
N ASN A 134 5.25 11.77 11.10
CA ASN A 134 6.41 12.55 10.67
C ASN A 134 6.03 13.80 9.87
N VAL A 135 4.73 14.11 9.77
CA VAL A 135 4.23 15.31 9.08
C VAL A 135 3.81 16.33 10.14
N PRO A 136 4.42 17.53 10.16
CA PRO A 136 3.97 18.61 11.03
C PRO A 136 2.51 18.95 10.72
N VAL A 137 1.67 19.04 11.77
CA VAL A 137 0.27 19.45 11.69
C VAL A 137 0.14 20.95 11.45
#